data_AF-A0A8X7XL84-F1
#
_entry.id   AF-A0A8X7XL84-F1
#
_cell.length_a   1.000
_cell.length_b   1.000
_cell.length_c   1.000
_cell.angle_alpha   90.00
_cell.angle_beta   90.00
_cell.angle_gamma   90.00
#
_symmetry.space_group_name_H-M   'P 1'
#
loop_
_entity.id
_entity.type
_entity.pdbx_description
1 polymer ?
#
loop_
_entity_poly.entity_id
_entity_poly.type
_entity_poly.pdbx_seq_one_letter_code
_entity_poly.pdbx_strand_id
1 'polypeptide(L)'
;MVRTGQEFSDKIYCRVIALKKERSQVSTEVFLKTQPVQKGLRMSESRVTTLKLSTLSQAEKHPVHFLPCEIEHNREANVDRYFTPAINKNKSEMTVSFRGRGLKGQEISLPQGYTGLVLKEDHRPISDEEDRTLRVKSTFTSLTYWNLETQPTTDDTIVMAMNWPDIAEAVIFLKLA
;
A
#
# COMPACT_ATOMS: atom_id res chain seq x y z
N MET A 1 -34.13 -13.53 20.48
CA MET A 1 -33.65 -14.45 19.43
C MET A 1 -33.13 -13.61 18.26
N VAL A 2 -31.83 -13.31 18.24
CA VAL A 2 -31.09 -12.92 17.02
C VAL A 2 -29.68 -13.48 17.22
N ARG A 3 -29.30 -14.46 16.40
CA ARG A 3 -27.93 -14.93 16.29
C ARG A 3 -27.24 -14.04 15.26
N THR A 4 -26.09 -13.48 15.61
CA THR A 4 -25.11 -13.02 14.61
C THR A 4 -23.72 -13.27 15.19
N GLY A 5 -23.20 -14.45 14.91
CA GLY A 5 -21.76 -14.66 14.88
C GLY A 5 -21.25 -14.24 13.50
N GLN A 6 -20.20 -13.44 13.47
CA GLN A 6 -19.16 -13.51 12.45
C GLN A 6 -17.96 -12.73 12.98
N GLU A 7 -16.87 -13.45 13.20
CA GLU A 7 -15.57 -12.90 13.55
C GLU A 7 -15.09 -12.03 12.38
N PHE A 8 -14.91 -10.74 12.63
CA PHE A 8 -14.29 -9.82 11.67
C PHE A 8 -12.83 -9.66 12.06
N SER A 9 -11.94 -10.39 11.38
CA SER A 9 -10.51 -10.08 11.37
C SER A 9 -10.12 -9.77 9.95
N ASP A 10 -10.20 -8.50 9.57
CA ASP A 10 -9.68 -8.01 8.31
C ASP A 10 -8.96 -6.68 8.54
N LYS A 11 -7.71 -6.81 8.97
CA LYS A 11 -6.72 -5.73 8.96
C LYS A 11 -6.43 -5.36 7.51
N ILE A 12 -6.80 -4.15 7.09
CA ILE A 12 -6.29 -3.61 5.82
C ILE A 12 -4.98 -2.89 6.13
N TYR A 13 -3.90 -3.62 5.88
CA TYR A 13 -2.61 -3.04 5.56
C TYR A 13 -2.78 -2.20 4.28
N CYS A 14 -2.34 -0.94 4.28
CA CYS A 14 -1.99 -0.26 3.03
C CYS A 14 -0.86 -1.06 2.36
N ARG A 15 -1.21 -2.02 1.51
CA ARG A 15 -0.27 -2.72 0.65
C ARG A 15 0.10 -1.77 -0.49
N VAL A 16 1.19 -1.03 -0.33
CA VAL A 16 1.83 -0.30 -1.42
C VAL A 16 2.42 -1.34 -2.37
N ILE A 17 1.77 -1.54 -3.51
CA ILE A 17 2.30 -2.36 -4.60
C ILE A 17 2.96 -1.38 -5.57
N ALA A 18 4.29 -1.43 -5.65
CA ALA A 18 5.06 -0.72 -6.66
C ALA A 18 5.33 -1.68 -7.82
N LEU A 19 4.89 -1.34 -9.03
CA LEU A 19 5.23 -2.11 -10.23
C LEU A 19 6.31 -1.38 -11.03
N LYS A 20 7.37 -2.11 -11.43
CA LYS A 20 8.39 -1.66 -12.39
C LYS A 20 7.82 -1.85 -13.80
N LYS A 21 7.87 -0.81 -14.63
CA LYS A 21 7.52 -0.92 -16.06
C LYS A 21 8.79 -1.17 -16.87
N GLU A 22 9.01 -2.40 -17.32
CA GLU A 22 10.10 -2.74 -18.23
C GLU A 22 9.57 -3.23 -19.58
N ARG A 23 10.37 -3.05 -20.64
CA ARG A 23 10.02 -3.27 -22.05
C ARG A 23 9.19 -4.54 -22.26
N SER A 24 7.93 -4.39 -22.65
CA SER A 24 7.00 -5.43 -23.10
C SER A 24 6.78 -6.65 -22.19
N GLN A 25 7.30 -6.65 -20.95
CA GLN A 25 7.04 -7.66 -19.93
C GLN A 25 6.93 -6.97 -18.55
N VAL A 26 5.79 -7.15 -17.89
CA VAL A 26 5.55 -6.64 -16.53
C VAL A 26 6.04 -7.69 -15.54
N SER A 27 7.24 -7.54 -15.00
CA SER A 27 7.67 -8.33 -13.84
C SER A 27 6.90 -7.83 -12.61
N THR A 28 6.13 -8.73 -12.02
CA THR A 28 5.32 -8.42 -10.84
C THR A 28 6.13 -8.81 -9.60
N GLU A 29 6.94 -7.91 -9.06
CA GLU A 29 7.53 -8.13 -7.74
C GLU A 29 6.54 -7.66 -6.66
N VAL A 30 5.72 -8.60 -6.18
CA VAL A 30 4.85 -8.37 -5.03
C VAL A 30 5.67 -8.60 -3.76
N PHE A 31 6.07 -7.54 -3.07
CA PHE A 31 6.61 -7.65 -1.72
C PHE A 31 5.48 -7.95 -0.72
N LEU A 32 5.02 -9.20 -0.70
CA LEU A 32 4.16 -9.71 0.37
C LEU A 32 5.06 -10.09 1.56
N LYS A 33 5.11 -9.25 2.60
CA LYS A 33 5.59 -9.71 3.91
C LYS A 33 4.49 -10.59 4.52
N THR A 34 4.54 -11.89 4.27
CA THR A 34 3.81 -12.88 5.04
C THR A 34 4.64 -13.23 6.28
N GLN A 35 4.08 -13.01 7.48
CA GLN A 35 4.63 -13.65 8.67
C GLN A 35 4.29 -15.15 8.61
N PRO A 36 5.20 -16.06 9.01
CA PRO A 36 4.92 -17.48 8.99
C PRO A 36 4.02 -17.84 10.18
N VAL A 37 2.80 -18.28 9.91
CA VAL A 37 2.04 -19.11 10.85
C VAL A 37 2.33 -20.56 10.46
N GLN A 38 3.27 -21.19 11.16
CA GLN A 38 3.44 -22.64 11.05
C GLN A 38 2.30 -23.35 11.77
N LYS A 39 1.51 -24.15 11.04
CA LYS A 39 1.21 -25.57 11.35
C LYS A 39 0.21 -26.15 10.34
N GLY A 40 0.56 -27.31 9.79
CA GLY A 40 -0.35 -28.20 9.06
C GLY A 40 -0.15 -28.19 7.54
N LEU A 41 0.54 -29.19 7.01
CA LEU A 41 0.69 -29.44 5.58
C LEU A 41 -0.66 -29.90 5.00
N ARG A 42 -1.49 -28.96 4.56
CA ARG A 42 -2.47 -29.19 3.49
C ARG A 42 -1.84 -28.71 2.20
N MET A 43 -1.77 -29.58 1.20
CA MET A 43 -1.41 -29.22 -0.16
C MET A 43 -2.46 -28.22 -0.65
N SER A 44 -2.13 -26.94 -0.63
CA SER A 44 -2.96 -25.86 -1.16
C SER A 44 -2.97 -25.99 -2.68
N GLU A 45 -4.13 -26.18 -3.29
CA GLU A 45 -4.30 -25.89 -4.71
C GLU A 45 -3.81 -24.46 -4.99
N SER A 46 -3.07 -24.28 -6.08
CA SER A 46 -2.46 -22.98 -6.42
C SER A 46 -3.56 -22.01 -6.84
N ARG A 47 -3.88 -21.04 -5.97
CA ARG A 47 -4.84 -19.97 -6.28
C ARG A 47 -4.25 -19.00 -7.29
N VAL A 48 -5.02 -18.62 -8.31
CA VAL A 48 -4.60 -17.58 -9.25
C VAL A 48 -5.16 -16.23 -8.78
N THR A 49 -4.27 -15.24 -8.62
CA THR A 49 -4.68 -13.84 -8.44
C THR A 49 -4.38 -13.09 -9.74
N THR A 50 -5.44 -12.65 -10.42
CA THR A 50 -5.34 -11.94 -11.69
C THR A 50 -5.47 -10.43 -11.47
N LEU A 51 -4.50 -9.67 -11.98
CA LEU A 51 -4.57 -8.21 -12.03
C LEU A 51 -5.11 -7.75 -13.39
N LYS A 52 -6.24 -7.04 -13.40
CA LYS A 52 -6.81 -6.41 -14.60
C LYS A 52 -6.04 -5.14 -14.98
N LEU A 53 -4.91 -5.31 -15.67
CA LEU A 53 -4.06 -4.20 -16.14
C LEU A 53 -4.75 -3.25 -17.12
N SER A 54 -5.82 -3.67 -17.81
CA SER A 54 -6.62 -2.78 -18.66
C SER A 54 -7.19 -1.58 -17.91
N THR A 55 -7.38 -1.70 -16.59
CA THR A 55 -7.88 -0.61 -15.73
C THR A 55 -6.80 0.42 -15.38
N LEU A 56 -5.53 0.15 -15.68
CA LEU A 56 -4.43 1.07 -15.38
C LEU A 56 -4.52 2.38 -16.17
N SER A 57 -4.94 2.34 -17.44
CA SER A 57 -5.06 3.53 -18.29
C SER A 57 -6.17 4.49 -17.85
N GLN A 58 -7.14 3.99 -17.09
CA GLN A 58 -8.29 4.73 -16.57
C GLN A 58 -8.10 5.13 -15.10
N ALA A 59 -6.99 4.71 -14.47
CA ALA A 59 -6.78 4.90 -13.04
C ALA A 59 -6.42 6.35 -12.73
N GLU A 60 -7.26 6.98 -11.90
CA GLU A 60 -7.02 8.34 -11.42
C GLU A 60 -5.83 8.41 -10.47
N LYS A 61 -5.22 9.60 -10.37
CA LYS A 61 -4.16 9.87 -9.39
C LYS A 61 -4.76 10.42 -8.11
N HIS A 62 -4.44 9.80 -6.98
CA HIS A 62 -4.95 10.23 -5.68
C HIS A 62 -3.81 10.47 -4.69
N PRO A 63 -3.91 11.49 -3.83
CA PRO A 63 -3.00 11.64 -2.70
C PRO A 63 -3.07 10.41 -1.78
N VAL A 64 -1.91 9.94 -1.33
CA VAL A 64 -1.80 8.82 -0.38
C VAL A 64 -1.14 9.32 0.89
N HIS A 65 -1.76 9.03 2.03
CA HIS A 65 -1.25 9.38 3.36
C HIS A 65 -0.98 8.11 4.17
N PHE A 66 0.25 7.96 4.68
CA PHE A 66 0.64 6.89 5.58
C PHE A 66 0.69 7.44 7.01
N LEU A 67 -0.30 7.08 7.83
CA LEU A 67 -0.48 7.61 9.19
C LEU A 67 0.24 6.74 10.24
N PRO A 68 0.71 7.32 11.36
CA PRO A 68 1.36 6.59 12.44
C PRO A 68 0.33 5.97 13.40
N CYS A 69 -0.76 5.43 12.87
CA CYS A 69 -1.82 4.78 13.64
C CYS A 69 -2.60 3.77 12.80
N GLU A 70 -3.26 2.84 13.48
CA GLU A 70 -4.22 1.91 12.88
C GLU A 70 -5.63 2.49 13.01
N ILE A 71 -6.41 2.41 11.93
CA ILE A 71 -7.83 2.78 11.90
C ILE A 71 -8.62 1.49 11.69
N GLU A 72 -9.41 1.09 12.69
CA GLU A 72 -10.16 -0.19 12.66
C GLU A 72 -11.25 -0.24 11.58
N HIS A 73 -11.65 0.92 11.05
CA HIS A 73 -12.70 1.02 10.05
C HIS A 73 -12.14 1.27 8.65
N ASN A 74 -12.44 0.33 7.75
CA ASN A 74 -12.10 0.40 6.34
C ASN A 74 -13.29 0.89 5.51
N ARG A 75 -13.59 2.19 5.59
CA ARG A 75 -14.71 2.83 4.88
C ARG A 75 -14.26 4.11 4.20
N GLU A 76 -15.13 4.65 3.36
CA GLU A 76 -14.95 6.01 2.84
C GLU A 76 -14.82 7.02 3.98
N ALA A 77 -13.87 7.93 3.83
CA ALA A 77 -13.61 9.00 4.77
C ALA A 77 -13.56 10.32 3.99
N ASN A 78 -14.11 11.37 4.58
CA ASN A 78 -14.15 12.69 3.94
C ASN A 78 -12.81 13.45 4.15
N VAL A 79 -11.74 12.90 3.56
CA VAL A 79 -10.36 13.39 3.71
C VAL A 79 -10.24 14.83 3.22
N ASP A 80 -10.87 15.16 2.08
CA ASP A 80 -10.82 16.49 1.48
C ASP A 80 -11.52 17.57 2.28
N ARG A 81 -12.46 17.19 3.15
CA ARG A 81 -13.12 18.13 4.05
C ARG A 81 -12.36 18.35 5.36
N TYR A 82 -11.74 17.31 5.91
CA TYR A 82 -11.20 17.36 7.27
C TYR A 82 -9.68 17.31 7.37
N PHE A 83 -9.02 16.51 6.54
CA PHE A 83 -7.59 16.27 6.64
C PHE A 83 -6.82 17.17 5.68
N THR A 84 -7.12 17.12 4.38
CA THR A 84 -6.40 17.88 3.34
C THR A 84 -6.34 19.38 3.63
N PRO A 85 -7.44 20.07 4.00
CA PRO A 85 -7.40 21.51 4.27
C PRO A 85 -6.66 21.87 5.56
N ALA A 86 -6.52 20.92 6.50
CA ALA A 86 -5.84 21.14 7.78
C ALA A 86 -4.31 20.95 7.67
N ILE A 87 -3.81 20.47 6.53
CA ILE A 87 -2.38 20.34 6.27
C ILE A 87 -1.78 21.74 6.14
N ASN A 88 -0.87 22.08 7.04
CA ASN A 88 -0.06 23.28 6.96
C ASN A 88 1.30 22.91 6.33
N LYS A 89 1.58 23.49 5.16
CA LYS A 89 2.87 23.40 4.48
C LYS A 89 3.58 24.75 4.59
N ASN A 90 4.54 24.83 5.49
CA ASN A 90 5.48 25.94 5.61
C ASN A 90 6.84 25.54 5.01
N LYS A 91 7.74 26.51 4.80
CA LYS A 91 9.01 26.27 4.05
C LYS A 91 9.89 25.15 4.62
N SER A 92 9.75 24.82 5.91
CA SER A 92 10.58 23.85 6.62
C SER A 92 9.83 22.62 7.12
N GLU A 93 8.50 22.64 7.13
CA GLU A 93 7.71 21.57 7.75
C GLU A 93 6.38 21.34 7.01
N MET A 94 5.88 20.11 7.11
CA MET A 94 4.51 19.76 6.75
C MET A 94 3.84 19.22 8.01
N THR A 95 2.77 19.85 8.46
CA THR A 95 2.12 19.50 9.74
C THR A 95 0.61 19.36 9.57
N VAL A 96 -0.01 18.51 10.38
CA VAL A 96 -1.47 18.37 10.45
C VAL A 96 -1.85 17.81 11.81
N SER A 97 -3.09 18.04 12.26
CA SER A 97 -3.63 17.38 13.45
C SER A 97 -4.58 16.26 13.06
N PHE A 98 -4.39 15.08 13.64
CA PHE A 98 -5.32 13.96 13.49
C PHE A 98 -5.80 13.51 14.88
N ARG A 99 -7.12 13.53 15.10
CA ARG A 99 -7.74 13.20 16.41
C ARG A 99 -7.15 13.99 17.58
N GLY A 100 -6.82 15.27 17.34
CA GLY A 100 -6.24 16.15 18.35
C GLY A 100 -4.74 15.96 18.60
N ARG A 101 -4.06 15.07 17.86
CA ARG A 101 -2.62 14.84 17.96
C ARG A 101 -1.89 15.47 16.78
N GLY A 102 -0.79 16.15 17.06
CA GLY A 102 0.06 16.77 16.04
C GLY A 102 0.89 15.73 15.29
N LEU A 103 0.84 15.81 13.96
CA LEU A 103 1.63 14.99 13.05
C LEU A 103 2.60 15.89 12.27
N LYS A 104 3.78 15.33 12.00
CA LYS A 104 4.84 15.92 11.17
C LYS A 104 5.00 15.03 9.94
N GLY A 105 5.02 15.65 8.77
CA GLY A 105 4.90 14.97 7.48
C GLY A 105 6.10 15.20 6.60
N GLN A 106 6.36 14.21 5.74
CA GLN A 106 7.32 14.30 4.65
C GLN A 106 6.72 13.63 3.42
N GLU A 107 6.87 14.26 2.26
CA GLU A 107 6.59 13.60 0.99
C GLU A 107 7.73 12.65 0.64
N ILE A 108 7.38 11.40 0.36
CA ILE A 108 8.29 10.36 -0.08
C ILE A 108 7.95 10.05 -1.54
N SER A 109 8.87 10.35 -2.45
CA SER A 109 8.78 9.92 -3.84
C SER A 109 9.07 8.43 -3.95
N LEU A 110 8.37 7.75 -4.87
CA LEU A 110 8.69 6.38 -5.21
C LEU A 110 10.01 6.31 -6.00
N PRO A 111 10.71 5.16 -5.98
CA PRO A 111 11.93 4.96 -6.75
C PRO A 111 11.72 5.16 -8.25
N GLN A 112 12.79 5.54 -8.94
CA GLN A 112 12.72 5.84 -10.37
C GLN A 112 12.25 4.62 -11.16
N GLY A 113 11.29 4.82 -12.08
CA GLY A 113 10.74 3.74 -12.91
C GLY A 113 9.62 2.93 -12.23
N TYR A 114 9.27 3.25 -10.99
CA TYR A 114 8.16 2.62 -10.27
C TYR A 114 6.91 3.51 -10.25
N THR A 115 5.75 2.87 -10.23
CA THR A 115 4.48 3.52 -9.94
C THR A 115 3.73 2.75 -8.86
N GLY A 116 3.10 3.50 -7.95
CA GLY A 116 2.29 2.93 -6.89
C GLY A 116 0.90 2.64 -7.39
N LEU A 117 0.37 1.46 -7.07
CA LEU A 117 -0.99 1.05 -7.41
C LEU A 117 -1.84 0.88 -6.15
N VAL A 118 -3.04 1.44 -6.18
CA VAL A 118 -4.11 1.11 -5.23
C VAL A 118 -5.02 0.11 -5.91
N LEU A 119 -5.05 -1.12 -5.38
CA LEU A 119 -5.86 -2.19 -5.93
C LEU A 119 -7.20 -2.31 -5.19
N LYS A 120 -8.24 -2.68 -5.93
CA LYS A 120 -9.54 -3.02 -5.37
C LYS A 120 -9.97 -4.40 -5.86
N GLU A 121 -10.46 -5.20 -4.92
CA GLU A 121 -11.17 -6.45 -5.19
C GLU A 121 -12.66 -6.12 -5.19
N ASP A 122 -13.33 -6.23 -6.35
CA ASP A 122 -14.76 -5.89 -6.45
C ASP A 122 -15.64 -7.03 -5.91
N HIS A 123 -15.18 -8.27 -6.03
CA HIS A 123 -15.87 -9.46 -5.54
C HIS A 123 -14.98 -10.20 -4.57
N ARG A 124 -15.44 -10.30 -3.33
CA ARG A 124 -14.78 -11.10 -2.32
C ARG A 124 -15.08 -12.57 -2.61
N PRO A 125 -14.06 -13.44 -2.72
CA PRO A 125 -14.28 -14.87 -2.94
C PRO A 125 -15.24 -15.43 -1.90
N ILE A 126 -16.24 -16.19 -2.34
CA ILE A 126 -17.22 -16.81 -1.44
C ILE A 126 -16.62 -18.08 -0.80
N SER A 127 -15.71 -18.74 -1.52
CA SER A 127 -14.93 -19.87 -1.03
C SER A 127 -13.44 -19.65 -1.24
N ASP A 128 -12.66 -20.51 -0.60
CA ASP A 128 -11.20 -20.54 -0.71
C ASP A 128 -10.69 -21.07 -2.07
N GLU A 129 -11.58 -21.55 -2.92
CA GLU A 129 -11.31 -22.19 -4.22
C GLU A 129 -11.52 -21.22 -5.40
N GLU A 130 -12.13 -20.06 -5.16
CA GLU A 130 -12.48 -19.10 -6.21
C GLU A 130 -11.30 -18.18 -6.56
N ASP A 131 -11.06 -17.99 -7.86
CA ASP A 131 -10.01 -17.13 -8.38
C ASP A 131 -10.23 -15.66 -7.99
N ARG A 132 -9.14 -14.98 -7.65
CA ARG A 132 -9.19 -13.58 -7.21
C ARG A 132 -8.89 -12.66 -8.38
N THR A 133 -9.74 -11.66 -8.55
CA THR A 133 -9.50 -10.61 -9.56
C THR A 133 -9.39 -9.24 -8.90
N LEU A 134 -8.22 -8.63 -9.07
CA LEU A 134 -7.94 -7.27 -8.62
C LEU A 134 -7.97 -6.31 -9.80
N ARG A 135 -8.52 -5.11 -9.59
CA ARG A 135 -8.40 -4.00 -10.54
C ARG A 135 -7.62 -2.84 -9.94
N VAL A 136 -7.06 -2.02 -10.81
CA VAL A 136 -6.44 -0.75 -10.42
C VAL A 136 -7.55 0.25 -10.13
N LYS A 137 -7.59 0.75 -8.90
CA LYS A 137 -8.50 1.82 -8.47
C LYS A 137 -7.87 3.19 -8.74
N SER A 138 -6.62 3.36 -8.34
CA SER A 138 -5.87 4.60 -8.52
C SER A 138 -4.37 4.35 -8.57
N THR A 139 -3.62 5.35 -9.00
CA THR A 139 -2.15 5.34 -9.05
C THR A 139 -1.56 6.49 -8.25
N PHE A 140 -0.30 6.37 -7.85
CA PHE A 140 0.45 7.44 -7.20
C PHE A 140 1.95 7.36 -7.52
N THR A 141 2.63 8.49 -7.47
CA THR A 141 4.09 8.62 -7.70
C THR A 141 4.84 9.04 -6.45
N SER A 142 4.11 9.51 -5.44
CA SER A 142 4.60 9.86 -4.10
C SER A 142 3.51 9.54 -3.08
N LEU A 143 3.92 9.42 -1.82
CA LEU A 143 3.01 9.37 -0.68
C LEU A 143 3.49 10.35 0.39
N THR A 144 2.58 10.86 1.21
CA THR A 144 2.96 11.59 2.42
C THR A 144 3.06 10.62 3.58
N TYR A 145 4.25 10.49 4.15
CA TYR A 145 4.46 9.80 5.41
C TYR A 145 4.29 10.78 6.56
N TRP A 146 3.52 10.38 7.56
CA TRP A 146 3.29 11.14 8.78
C TRP A 146 3.88 10.40 9.97
N ASN A 147 4.67 11.12 10.76
CA ASN A 147 5.18 10.67 12.04
C ASN A 147 4.52 11.48 13.17
N LEU A 148 4.49 10.90 14.36
CA LEU A 148 3.87 11.48 15.54
C LEU A 148 4.88 12.41 16.21
N GLU A 149 4.54 13.71 16.29
CA GLU A 149 5.26 14.76 17.04
C GLU A 149 6.73 15.02 16.63
N THR A 150 7.36 14.13 15.88
CA THR A 150 8.76 14.16 15.44
C THR A 150 8.84 14.22 13.92
N GLN A 151 9.84 14.92 13.40
CA GLN A 151 10.05 14.98 11.95
C GLN A 151 10.41 13.59 11.40
N PRO A 152 9.84 13.17 10.26
CA PRO A 152 10.35 12.02 9.52
C PRO A 152 11.85 12.15 9.24
N THR A 153 12.54 11.02 9.27
CA THR A 153 13.99 10.88 9.11
C THR A 153 14.31 9.78 8.10
N THR A 154 15.57 9.71 7.68
CA THR A 154 16.06 8.66 6.77
C THR A 154 16.01 7.26 7.37
N ASP A 155 15.99 7.17 8.70
CA ASP A 155 16.03 5.90 9.44
C ASP A 155 14.62 5.32 9.66
N ASP A 156 13.58 6.05 9.26
CA ASP A 156 12.21 5.53 9.31
C ASP A 156 12.04 4.36 8.32
N THR A 157 11.42 3.29 8.80
CA THR A 157 11.35 2.02 8.06
C THR A 157 10.75 2.17 6.66
N ILE A 158 9.76 3.05 6.49
CA ILE A 158 9.14 3.31 5.18
C ILE A 158 10.08 4.05 4.23
N VAL A 159 10.91 4.96 4.75
CA VAL A 159 11.90 5.69 3.96
C VAL A 159 13.00 4.73 3.52
N MET A 160 13.53 3.91 4.45
CA MET A 160 14.50 2.87 4.14
C MET A 160 13.96 1.85 3.12
N ALA A 161 12.69 1.48 3.23
CA ALA A 161 12.06 0.53 2.30
C ALA A 161 12.00 1.03 0.86
N MET A 162 11.97 2.35 0.62
CA MET A 162 12.03 2.89 -0.73
C MET A 162 13.38 2.66 -1.41
N ASN A 163 14.45 2.39 -0.68
CA ASN A 163 15.76 2.06 -1.28
C ASN A 163 15.85 0.59 -1.71
N TRP A 164 14.90 -0.26 -1.30
CA TRP A 164 14.96 -1.69 -1.57
C TRP A 164 14.94 -2.06 -3.06
N PRO A 165 14.17 -1.40 -3.94
CA PRO A 165 14.18 -1.73 -5.37
C PRO A 165 15.55 -1.62 -6.04
N ASP A 166 16.33 -0.60 -5.71
CA ASP A 166 17.68 -0.42 -6.25
C ASP A 166 18.62 -1.55 -5.79
N ILE A 167 18.48 -1.98 -4.53
CA ILE A 167 19.24 -3.10 -3.96
C ILE A 167 18.82 -4.41 -4.64
N ALA A 168 17.52 -4.64 -4.84
CA ALA A 168 16.99 -5.84 -5.46
C ALA A 168 17.49 -5.99 -6.90
N GLU A 169 17.48 -4.91 -7.68
CA GLU A 169 17.99 -4.89 -9.04
C GLU A 169 19.48 -5.25 -9.10
N ALA A 170 20.29 -4.68 -8.21
CA ALA A 170 21.71 -5.00 -8.12
C ALA A 170 21.96 -6.48 -7.79
N VAL A 171 21.20 -7.05 -6.84
CA VAL A 171 21.33 -8.46 -6.45
C VAL A 171 20.90 -9.41 -7.57
N ILE A 172 19.83 -9.08 -8.30
CA ILE A 172 19.35 -9.88 -9.43
C ILE A 172 20.39 -9.87 -10.56
N PHE A 173 20.95 -8.70 -10.88
CA PHE A 173 21.99 -8.56 -11.90
C PHE A 173 23.22 -9.41 -11.58
N LEU A 174 23.67 -9.42 -10.31
CA LEU A 174 24.80 -10.23 -9.85
C LEU A 174 24.56 -11.75 -9.93
N LYS A 175 23.31 -12.21 -9.93
CA LYS A 175 22.99 -13.65 -10.10
C LYS A 175 22.93 -14.10 -11.56
N LEU A 176 22.91 -13.15 -12.50
CA LEU A 176 22.82 -13.42 -13.94
C LEU A 176 24.16 -13.23 -14.68
N ALA A 177 25.19 -12.76 -13.99
CA ALA A 177 26.57 -12.65 -14.47
C ALA A 177 27.43 -13.81 -13.95
#